data_AF-A0A183VHF9-F1
#
_entry.id   AF-A0A183VHF9-F1
#
_cell.length_a   1.000
_cell.length_b   1.000
_cell.length_c   1.000
_cell.angle_alpha   90.00
_cell.angle_beta   90.00
_cell.angle_gamma   90.00
#
_symmetry.space_group_name_H-M   'P 1'
#
loop_
_entity.id
_entity.type
_entity.pdbx_description
1 polymer ?
#
loop_
_entity_poly.entity_id
_entity_poly.type
_entity_poly.pdbx_seq_one_letter_code
_entity_poly.pdbx_strand_id
1 'polypeptide(L)'
;MQSLEQLDDSSGLKKLADLSQEEYVRNVNELRKKLLTAWANEKKVESVQIVVELSRILSSTAAPHFYPSQFVLITDILDIFGDLVYERLLSKANKERAEAGLGPLPKHFTHEDVPLATRETAKNWFCKIGDILELLPRFYVETAIINCIVFLDADSLSANLHRLSGMPLSIQHPLIASYARAYLCRVAMRLSPADRAPHWKCLNDWMQSFDTQPVCIWLFLQFCCS
;
A
#
# COMPACT_ATOMS: atom_id res chain seq x y z
N MET A 1 5.71 -4.80 -41.55
CA MET A 1 4.60 -4.62 -40.58
C MET A 1 4.15 -6.00 -40.13
N GLN A 2 4.87 -6.58 -39.17
CA GLN A 2 4.54 -7.83 -38.50
C GLN A 2 4.24 -7.44 -37.05
N SER A 3 2.96 -7.49 -36.67
CA SER A 3 2.43 -6.90 -35.44
C SER A 3 2.37 -7.91 -34.30
N LEU A 4 3.13 -7.63 -33.24
CA LEU A 4 2.66 -7.60 -31.84
C LEU A 4 1.69 -8.69 -31.35
N GLU A 5 2.10 -9.96 -31.34
CA GLU A 5 1.38 -11.02 -30.60
C GLU A 5 2.32 -11.84 -29.69
N GLN A 6 3.28 -11.20 -29.02
CA GLN A 6 4.13 -11.88 -28.02
C GLN A 6 4.35 -11.09 -26.73
N LEU A 7 3.32 -10.41 -26.24
CA LEU A 7 3.33 -9.83 -24.88
C LEU A 7 1.96 -9.99 -24.23
N ASP A 8 1.58 -11.23 -23.90
CA ASP A 8 0.58 -11.48 -22.85
C ASP A 8 0.97 -12.72 -22.06
N ASP A 9 1.99 -12.59 -21.21
CA ASP A 9 2.28 -13.57 -20.16
C ASP A 9 1.67 -13.11 -18.82
N SER A 10 0.37 -12.75 -18.87
CA SER A 10 -0.51 -12.58 -17.69
C SER A 10 -0.94 -13.92 -17.08
N SER A 11 -0.14 -14.98 -17.29
CA SER A 11 -0.51 -16.37 -17.00
C SER A 11 -0.57 -16.71 -15.50
N GLY A 12 -0.01 -15.87 -14.62
CA GLY A 12 -0.09 -16.05 -13.16
C GLY A 12 -1.39 -15.54 -12.51
N LEU A 13 -1.90 -14.39 -12.96
CA LEU A 13 -3.06 -13.72 -12.34
C LEU A 13 -4.38 -14.43 -12.67
N LYS A 14 -4.53 -14.95 -13.90
CA LYS A 14 -5.69 -15.78 -14.29
C LYS A 14 -5.73 -17.10 -13.50
N LYS A 15 -4.56 -17.64 -13.13
CA LYS A 15 -4.47 -18.91 -12.39
C LYS A 15 -4.97 -18.80 -10.95
N LEU A 16 -5.01 -17.60 -10.37
CA LEU A 16 -5.50 -17.39 -9.00
C LEU A 16 -7.02 -17.31 -8.89
N ALA A 17 -7.72 -17.02 -9.99
CA ALA A 17 -9.17 -16.86 -10.02
C ALA A 17 -9.93 -18.18 -9.84
N ASP A 18 -9.32 -19.31 -10.20
CA ASP A 18 -9.91 -20.65 -10.17
C ASP A 18 -9.43 -21.52 -8.98
N LEU A 19 -8.67 -20.93 -8.03
CA LEU A 19 -8.12 -21.67 -6.90
C LEU A 19 -9.14 -21.86 -5.78
N SER A 20 -8.99 -22.97 -5.05
CA SER A 20 -9.66 -23.08 -3.75
C SER A 20 -9.18 -21.99 -2.79
N GLN A 21 -9.99 -21.68 -1.80
CA GLN A 21 -9.63 -20.74 -0.74
C GLN A 21 -8.31 -21.15 -0.05
N GLU A 22 -8.07 -22.44 0.20
CA GLU A 22 -6.82 -22.89 0.82
C GLU A 22 -5.62 -22.65 -0.08
N GLU A 23 -5.76 -22.87 -1.38
CA GLU A 23 -4.68 -22.71 -2.34
C GLU A 23 -4.32 -21.22 -2.55
N TYR A 24 -5.33 -20.34 -2.53
CA TYR A 24 -5.11 -18.89 -2.48
C TYR A 24 -4.29 -18.49 -1.24
N VAL A 25 -4.73 -18.93 -0.05
CA VAL A 25 -4.07 -18.59 1.22
C VAL A 25 -2.62 -19.10 1.22
N ARG A 26 -2.39 -20.31 0.70
CA ARG A 26 -1.05 -20.88 0.54
C ARG A 26 -0.18 -20.00 -0.37
N ASN A 27 -0.69 -19.59 -1.52
CA ASN A 27 0.07 -18.78 -2.48
C ASN A 27 0.44 -17.40 -1.93
N VAL A 28 -0.50 -16.74 -1.24
CA VAL A 28 -0.23 -15.45 -0.58
C VAL A 28 0.80 -15.59 0.54
N ASN A 29 0.75 -16.67 1.32
CA ASN A 29 1.77 -16.94 2.35
C ASN A 29 3.16 -17.26 1.78
N GLU A 30 3.24 -17.93 0.62
CA GLU A 30 4.51 -18.12 -0.09
C GLU A 30 5.09 -16.78 -0.60
N LEU A 31 4.25 -15.89 -1.12
CA LEU A 31 4.68 -14.53 -1.48
C LEU A 31 5.17 -13.74 -0.25
N ARG A 32 4.49 -13.86 0.90
CA ARG A 32 4.96 -13.28 2.16
C ARG A 32 6.34 -13.81 2.55
N LYS A 33 6.56 -15.13 2.48
CA LYS A 33 7.85 -15.75 2.79
C LYS A 33 8.96 -15.27 1.85
N LYS A 34 8.67 -15.19 0.54
CA LYS A 34 9.58 -14.63 -0.46
C LYS A 34 9.93 -13.18 -0.15
N LEU A 35 8.95 -12.35 0.21
CA LEU A 35 9.17 -10.97 0.60
C LEU A 35 10.15 -10.86 1.76
N LEU A 36 9.91 -11.60 2.85
CA LEU A 36 10.76 -11.56 4.04
C LEU A 36 12.18 -12.04 3.75
N THR A 37 12.32 -13.08 2.91
CA THR A 37 13.62 -13.61 2.50
C THR A 37 14.36 -12.63 1.58
N ALA A 38 13.69 -12.04 0.60
CA ALA A 38 14.28 -11.02 -0.26
C ALA A 38 14.72 -9.80 0.55
N TRP A 39 13.89 -9.37 1.51
CA TRP A 39 14.20 -8.25 2.39
C TRP A 39 15.45 -8.51 3.24
N ALA A 40 15.52 -9.68 3.89
CA ALA A 40 16.65 -10.08 4.73
C ALA A 40 17.97 -10.19 3.95
N ASN A 41 17.89 -10.54 2.67
CA ASN A 41 19.04 -10.61 1.76
C ASN A 41 19.35 -9.27 1.08
N GLU A 42 18.84 -8.15 1.61
CA GLU A 42 19.03 -6.79 1.06
C GLU A 42 18.55 -6.59 -0.39
N LYS A 43 17.71 -7.50 -0.91
CA LYS A 43 17.16 -7.43 -2.27
C LYS A 43 15.92 -6.53 -2.33
N LYS A 44 16.14 -5.22 -2.22
CA LYS A 44 15.05 -4.23 -2.09
C LYS A 44 14.22 -4.07 -3.36
N VAL A 45 14.83 -4.23 -4.55
CA VAL A 45 14.10 -4.22 -5.83
C VAL A 45 13.16 -5.42 -5.93
N GLU A 46 13.65 -6.62 -5.59
CA GLU A 46 12.83 -7.84 -5.55
C GLU A 46 11.69 -7.71 -4.53
N SER A 47 11.95 -7.11 -3.36
CA SER A 47 10.92 -6.85 -2.35
C SER A 47 9.78 -5.97 -2.90
N VAL A 48 10.12 -4.91 -3.66
CA VAL A 48 9.13 -4.05 -4.34
C VAL A 48 8.34 -4.84 -5.38
N GLN A 49 9.00 -5.66 -6.20
CA GLN A 49 8.33 -6.48 -7.21
C GLN A 49 7.30 -7.44 -6.59
N ILE A 50 7.62 -8.04 -5.43
CA ILE A 50 6.71 -8.94 -4.72
C ILE A 50 5.48 -8.20 -4.18
N VAL A 51 5.63 -7.01 -3.57
CA VAL A 51 4.47 -6.25 -3.08
C VAL A 51 3.62 -5.67 -4.21
N VAL A 52 4.23 -5.37 -5.36
CA VAL A 52 3.50 -5.03 -6.59
C VAL A 52 2.68 -6.23 -7.07
N GLU A 53 3.27 -7.43 -7.09
CA GLU A 53 2.55 -8.68 -7.43
C GLU A 53 1.37 -8.93 -6.48
N LEU A 54 1.60 -8.86 -5.16
CA LEU A 54 0.54 -8.98 -4.15
C LEU A 54 -0.59 -7.98 -4.39
N SER A 55 -0.26 -6.72 -4.69
CA SER A 55 -1.25 -5.68 -4.95
C SER A 55 -2.04 -5.90 -6.24
N ARG A 56 -1.44 -6.54 -7.27
CA ARG A 56 -2.16 -6.92 -8.50
C ARG A 56 -3.21 -7.98 -8.24
N ILE A 57 -3.03 -8.88 -7.27
CA ILE A 57 -4.02 -9.92 -6.94
C ILE A 57 -5.37 -9.28 -6.55
N LEU A 58 -5.34 -8.11 -5.90
CA LEU A 58 -6.54 -7.34 -5.53
C LEU A 58 -7.34 -6.81 -6.73
N SER A 59 -6.83 -6.94 -7.96
CA SER A 59 -7.57 -6.62 -9.18
C SER A 59 -8.63 -7.68 -9.54
N SER A 60 -8.52 -8.89 -8.99
CA SER A 60 -9.43 -10.00 -9.31
C SER A 60 -10.61 -10.06 -8.34
N THR A 61 -11.83 -10.10 -8.89
CA THR A 61 -13.08 -10.23 -8.14
C THR A 61 -13.81 -11.55 -8.41
N ALA A 62 -13.09 -12.57 -8.88
CA ALA A 62 -13.63 -13.87 -9.30
C ALA A 62 -14.50 -14.56 -8.23
N ALA A 63 -14.23 -14.34 -6.94
CA ALA A 63 -15.03 -14.83 -5.82
C ALA A 63 -15.36 -13.67 -4.84
N PRO A 64 -16.45 -12.90 -5.07
CA PRO A 64 -16.75 -11.69 -4.29
C PRO A 64 -16.93 -11.93 -2.79
N HIS A 65 -17.48 -13.09 -2.40
CA HIS A 65 -17.67 -13.48 -0.99
C HIS A 65 -16.34 -13.75 -0.27
N PHE A 66 -15.29 -14.10 -1.01
CA PHE A 66 -13.96 -14.38 -0.47
C PHE A 66 -13.03 -13.17 -0.55
N TYR A 67 -13.34 -12.18 -1.39
CA TYR A 67 -12.58 -10.94 -1.54
C TYR A 67 -12.25 -10.21 -0.21
N PRO A 68 -13.15 -10.10 0.79
CA PRO A 68 -12.81 -9.48 2.08
C PRO A 68 -11.59 -10.14 2.75
N SER A 69 -11.56 -11.47 2.80
CA SER A 69 -10.47 -12.24 3.40
C SER A 69 -9.18 -12.11 2.62
N GLN A 70 -9.28 -12.13 1.28
CA GLN A 70 -8.15 -11.90 0.37
C GLN A 70 -7.51 -10.53 0.61
N PHE A 71 -8.35 -9.50 0.73
CA PHE A 71 -7.96 -8.13 0.95
C PHE A 71 -7.21 -7.95 2.27
N VAL A 72 -7.75 -8.51 3.37
CA VAL A 72 -7.09 -8.43 4.68
C VAL A 72 -5.70 -9.07 4.62
N LEU A 73 -5.60 -10.31 4.11
CA LEU A 73 -4.32 -11.03 4.02
C LEU A 73 -3.26 -10.26 3.21
N ILE A 74 -3.64 -9.70 2.07
CA ILE A 74 -2.70 -8.94 1.24
C ILE A 74 -2.30 -7.64 1.93
N THR A 75 -3.27 -6.86 2.42
CA THR A 75 -2.98 -5.56 3.02
C THR A 75 -2.15 -5.66 4.30
N ASP A 76 -2.27 -6.75 5.05
CA ASP A 76 -1.38 -7.03 6.19
C ASP A 76 0.07 -7.24 5.75
N ILE A 77 0.30 -7.90 4.61
CA ILE A 77 1.65 -8.08 4.06
C ILE A 77 2.21 -6.76 3.52
N LEU A 78 1.36 -5.92 2.92
CA LEU A 78 1.74 -4.58 2.49
C LEU A 78 2.14 -3.70 3.68
N ASP A 79 1.39 -3.77 4.79
CA ASP A 79 1.73 -3.04 6.02
C ASP A 79 3.07 -3.51 6.60
N ILE A 80 3.35 -4.83 6.59
CA ILE A 80 4.68 -5.36 6.96
C ILE A 80 5.77 -4.75 6.08
N PHE A 81 5.55 -4.65 4.77
CA PHE A 81 6.53 -4.01 3.88
C PHE A 81 6.73 -2.52 4.23
N GLY A 82 5.66 -1.79 4.51
CA GLY A 82 5.72 -0.40 4.97
C GLY A 82 6.57 -0.25 6.23
N ASP A 83 6.34 -1.11 7.23
CA ASP A 83 7.08 -1.12 8.49
C ASP A 83 8.56 -1.48 8.26
N LEU A 84 8.86 -2.44 7.38
CA LEU A 84 10.24 -2.78 7.02
C LEU A 84 11.00 -1.59 6.41
N VAL A 85 10.35 -0.83 5.50
CA VAL A 85 10.95 0.38 4.91
C VAL A 85 11.15 1.46 5.96
N TYR A 86 10.16 1.67 6.84
CA TYR A 86 10.24 2.64 7.93
C TYR A 86 11.41 2.32 8.88
N GLU A 87 11.51 1.08 9.35
CA GLU A 87 12.57 0.63 10.26
C GLU A 87 13.96 0.75 9.63
N ARG A 88 14.07 0.49 8.31
CA ARG A 88 15.33 0.71 7.58
C ARG A 88 15.75 2.19 7.62
N LEU A 89 14.82 3.10 7.35
CA LEU A 89 15.10 4.54 7.35
C LEU A 89 15.46 5.02 8.75
N LEU A 90 14.72 4.55 9.77
CA LEU A 90 14.98 4.87 11.18
C LEU A 90 16.37 4.38 11.61
N SER A 91 16.71 3.12 11.30
CA SER A 91 18.02 2.54 11.61
C SER A 91 19.16 3.28 10.92
N LYS A 92 18.97 3.64 9.63
CA LYS A 92 19.95 4.43 8.88
C LYS A 92 20.15 5.82 9.50
N ALA A 93 19.09 6.55 9.81
CA ALA A 93 19.19 7.87 10.43
C ALA A 93 19.89 7.81 11.80
N ASN A 94 19.53 6.83 12.64
CA ASN A 94 20.13 6.67 13.96
C ASN A 94 21.62 6.31 13.87
N LYS A 95 22.01 5.48 12.90
CA LYS A 95 23.42 5.17 12.65
C LYS A 95 24.21 6.41 12.25
N GLU A 96 23.71 7.18 11.28
CA GLU A 96 24.36 8.42 10.80
C GLU A 96 24.45 9.49 11.91
N ARG A 97 23.42 9.61 12.75
CA ARG A 97 23.44 10.50 13.92
C ARG A 97 24.47 10.07 14.97
N ALA A 98 24.56 8.77 15.26
CA ALA A 98 25.55 8.24 16.19
C ALA A 98 26.99 8.49 15.70
N GLU A 99 27.25 8.34 14.40
CA GLU A 99 28.54 8.68 13.77
C GLU A 99 28.87 10.17 13.87
N ALA A 100 27.85 11.04 13.91
CA ALA A 100 27.99 12.48 14.15
C ALA A 100 28.03 12.87 15.64
N GLY A 101 28.05 11.91 16.57
CA GLY A 101 28.06 12.17 18.01
C GLY A 101 26.72 12.66 18.59
N LEU A 102 25.63 12.50 17.83
CA LEU A 102 24.28 12.85 18.24
C LEU A 102 23.55 11.64 18.84
N GLY A 103 22.56 11.89 19.70
CA GLY A 103 21.64 10.86 20.17
C GLY A 103 20.69 10.35 19.08
N PRO A 104 19.92 9.27 19.35
CA PRO A 104 18.92 8.75 18.42
C PRO A 104 17.87 9.82 18.06
N LEU A 105 17.13 9.58 16.97
CA LEU A 105 16.01 10.42 16.58
C LEU A 105 15.00 10.56 17.73
N PRO A 106 14.54 11.78 18.05
CA PRO A 106 13.44 12.00 19.00
C PRO A 106 12.16 11.26 18.58
N LYS A 107 11.23 11.04 19.52
CA LYS A 107 9.93 10.40 19.21
C LYS A 107 9.09 11.18 18.20
N HIS A 108 9.17 12.50 18.22
CA HIS A 108 8.46 13.42 17.32
C HIS A 108 9.48 14.22 16.52
N PHE A 109 10.41 13.52 15.87
CA PHE A 109 11.43 14.15 15.04
C PHE A 109 10.80 14.84 13.83
N THR A 110 11.46 15.90 13.36
CA THR A 110 11.15 16.55 12.09
C THR A 110 12.18 16.18 11.04
N HIS A 111 11.94 16.55 9.79
CA HIS A 111 12.90 16.31 8.70
C HIS A 111 14.25 17.02 8.93
N GLU A 112 14.32 18.06 9.79
CA GLU A 112 15.57 18.73 10.15
C GLU A 112 16.46 17.85 11.05
N ASP A 113 15.85 16.97 11.85
CA ASP A 113 16.58 16.01 12.69
C ASP A 113 17.16 14.85 11.87
N VAL A 114 16.69 14.65 10.64
CA VAL A 114 17.03 13.52 9.77
C VAL A 114 18.25 13.88 8.91
N PRO A 115 19.34 13.10 9.00
CA PRO A 115 20.51 13.32 8.16
C PRO A 115 20.19 13.31 6.66
N LEU A 116 20.89 14.15 5.88
CA LEU A 116 20.61 14.37 4.46
C LEU A 116 20.62 13.07 3.64
N ALA A 117 21.60 12.19 3.85
CA ALA A 117 21.71 10.93 3.12
C ALA A 117 20.53 9.98 3.39
N THR A 118 19.97 10.00 4.61
CA THR A 118 18.74 9.27 4.92
C THR A 118 17.52 9.90 4.24
N ARG A 119 17.43 11.24 4.17
CA ARG A 119 16.37 11.94 3.43
C ARG A 119 16.40 11.60 1.94
N GLU A 120 17.58 11.58 1.33
CA GLU A 120 17.75 11.17 -0.07
C GLU A 120 17.31 9.71 -0.30
N THR A 121 17.61 8.82 0.66
CA THR A 121 17.17 7.43 0.61
C THR A 121 15.64 7.31 0.70
N ALA A 122 15.00 8.08 1.59
CA ALA A 122 13.54 8.15 1.68
C ALA A 122 12.93 8.68 0.37
N LYS A 123 13.51 9.74 -0.21
CA LYS A 123 13.06 10.29 -1.50
C LYS A 123 13.15 9.26 -2.61
N ASN A 124 14.25 8.50 -2.68
CA ASN A 124 14.42 7.44 -3.66
C ASN A 124 13.38 6.32 -3.53
N TRP A 125 12.90 6.00 -2.32
CA TRP A 125 11.78 5.08 -2.15
C TRP A 125 10.52 5.63 -2.80
N PHE A 126 10.13 6.88 -2.51
CA PHE A 126 8.95 7.48 -3.11
C PHE A 126 9.06 7.63 -4.63
N CYS A 127 10.24 7.97 -5.17
CA CYS A 127 10.48 8.00 -6.62
C CYS A 127 10.25 6.61 -7.25
N LYS A 128 10.85 5.55 -6.68
CA LYS A 128 10.69 4.18 -7.18
C LYS A 128 9.24 3.68 -7.13
N ILE A 129 8.49 4.04 -6.10
CA ILE A 129 7.06 3.71 -6.02
C ILE A 129 6.25 4.54 -7.02
N GLY A 130 6.62 5.81 -7.23
CA GLY A 130 6.03 6.69 -8.24
C GLY A 130 6.19 6.19 -9.67
N ASP A 131 7.27 5.45 -9.95
CA ASP A 131 7.56 4.85 -11.28
C ASP A 131 6.70 3.61 -11.59
N ILE A 132 5.88 3.12 -10.65
CA ILE A 132 4.93 2.03 -10.90
C ILE A 132 3.81 2.55 -11.80
N LEU A 133 3.72 2.01 -13.02
CA LEU A 133 2.78 2.48 -14.06
C LEU A 133 1.33 2.05 -13.80
N GLU A 134 1.13 0.90 -13.16
CA GLU A 134 -0.21 0.39 -12.87
C GLU A 134 -0.81 1.13 -11.67
N LEU A 135 -2.04 1.65 -11.84
CA LEU A 135 -2.74 2.44 -10.82
C LEU A 135 -2.91 1.66 -9.50
N LEU A 136 -3.43 0.43 -9.57
CA LEU A 136 -3.81 -0.33 -8.38
C LEU A 136 -2.59 -0.73 -7.53
N PRO A 137 -1.53 -1.34 -8.10
CA PRO A 137 -0.32 -1.62 -7.35
C PRO A 137 0.35 -0.36 -6.82
N ARG A 138 0.42 0.71 -7.61
CA ARG A 138 0.99 1.97 -7.15
C ARG A 138 0.23 2.51 -5.94
N PHE A 139 -1.10 2.58 -6.00
CA PHE A 139 -1.93 3.07 -4.91
C PHE A 139 -1.66 2.30 -3.60
N TYR A 140 -1.70 0.98 -3.65
CA TYR A 140 -1.53 0.14 -2.46
C TYR A 140 -0.12 0.25 -1.88
N VAL A 141 0.91 0.18 -2.72
CA VAL A 141 2.31 0.25 -2.26
C VAL A 141 2.66 1.64 -1.74
N GLU A 142 2.18 2.70 -2.40
CA GLU A 142 2.38 4.08 -1.94
C GLU A 142 1.67 4.36 -0.61
N THR A 143 0.45 3.85 -0.45
CA THR A 143 -0.30 3.93 0.82
C THR A 143 0.40 3.17 1.93
N ALA A 144 0.98 1.99 1.65
CA ALA A 144 1.69 1.18 2.63
C ALA A 144 2.94 1.89 3.20
N ILE A 145 3.71 2.56 2.33
CA ILE A 145 4.94 3.27 2.75
C ILE A 145 4.69 4.72 3.18
N ILE A 146 3.45 5.20 3.19
CA ILE A 146 3.18 6.65 3.32
C ILE A 146 3.71 7.25 4.62
N ASN A 147 3.78 6.46 5.70
CA ASN A 147 4.37 6.91 6.96
C ASN A 147 5.85 7.30 6.83
N CYS A 148 6.57 6.76 5.84
CA CYS A 148 7.96 7.13 5.58
C CYS A 148 8.14 8.59 5.14
N ILE A 149 7.05 9.31 4.84
CA ILE A 149 7.11 10.72 4.47
C ILE A 149 7.61 11.61 5.61
N VAL A 150 7.50 11.17 6.87
CA VAL A 150 8.04 11.89 8.03
C VAL A 150 9.55 12.10 7.96
N PHE A 151 10.27 11.25 7.22
CA PHE A 151 11.70 11.42 6.96
C PHE A 151 12.00 12.50 5.92
N LEU A 152 11.01 12.96 5.15
CA LEU A 152 11.16 13.99 4.12
C LEU A 152 10.56 15.32 4.55
N ASP A 153 9.29 15.27 4.95
CA ASP A 153 8.48 16.40 5.34
C ASP A 153 7.20 15.86 6.01
N ALA A 154 7.17 15.87 7.35
CA ALA A 154 6.04 15.39 8.12
C ALA A 154 4.77 16.21 7.89
N ASP A 155 4.90 17.51 7.60
CA ASP A 155 3.76 18.41 7.38
C ASP A 155 3.02 18.08 6.08
N SER A 156 3.72 17.45 5.12
CA SER A 156 3.13 17.01 3.85
C SER A 156 2.28 15.73 3.95
N LEU A 157 2.23 15.05 5.10
CA LEU A 157 1.49 13.80 5.28
C LEU A 157 -0.01 13.96 4.95
N SER A 158 -0.65 14.99 5.51
CA SER A 158 -2.09 15.24 5.30
C SER A 158 -2.39 15.48 3.81
N ALA A 159 -1.59 16.32 3.15
CA ALA A 159 -1.75 16.58 1.72
C ALA A 159 -1.59 15.32 0.86
N ASN A 160 -0.65 14.43 1.20
CA ASN A 160 -0.44 13.20 0.46
C ASN A 160 -1.55 12.15 0.72
N LEU A 161 -2.05 12.03 1.95
CA LEU A 161 -3.23 11.19 2.24
C LEU A 161 -4.45 11.70 1.48
N HIS A 162 -4.65 13.02 1.43
CA HIS A 162 -5.73 13.63 0.64
C HIS A 162 -5.57 13.34 -0.85
N ARG A 163 -4.36 13.46 -1.42
CA ARG A 163 -4.09 13.10 -2.82
C ARG A 163 -4.39 11.63 -3.09
N LEU A 164 -3.91 10.71 -2.23
CA LEU A 164 -4.17 9.28 -2.34
C LEU A 164 -5.68 8.97 -2.32
N SER A 165 -6.47 9.72 -1.54
CA SER A 165 -7.93 9.51 -1.47
C SER A 165 -8.68 9.80 -2.77
N GLY A 166 -8.06 10.53 -3.70
CA GLY A 166 -8.60 10.73 -5.05
C GLY A 166 -8.32 9.59 -6.02
N MET A 167 -7.29 8.77 -5.79
CA MET A 167 -6.89 7.71 -6.73
C MET A 167 -7.97 6.63 -6.93
N PRO A 168 -8.73 6.20 -5.91
CA PRO A 168 -9.80 5.21 -6.08
C PRO A 168 -10.94 5.64 -7.02
N LEU A 169 -11.09 6.93 -7.36
CA LEU A 169 -12.06 7.39 -8.37
C LEU A 169 -11.76 6.83 -9.77
N SER A 170 -10.49 6.58 -10.08
CA SER A 170 -10.06 6.05 -11.38
C SER A 170 -10.18 4.52 -11.46
N ILE A 171 -10.66 3.85 -10.40
CA ILE A 171 -10.88 2.40 -10.37
C ILE A 171 -12.31 2.11 -10.80
N GLN A 172 -12.47 1.45 -11.96
CA GLN A 172 -13.80 1.18 -12.55
C GLN A 172 -14.64 0.20 -11.74
N HIS A 173 -14.03 -0.80 -11.12
CA HIS A 173 -14.77 -1.84 -10.41
C HIS A 173 -15.16 -1.36 -8.99
N PRO A 174 -16.45 -1.30 -8.65
CA PRO A 174 -16.93 -0.68 -7.41
C PRO A 174 -16.44 -1.37 -6.13
N LEU A 175 -16.39 -2.71 -6.13
CA LEU A 175 -15.86 -3.49 -5.00
C LEU A 175 -14.39 -3.15 -4.71
N ILE A 176 -13.53 -3.22 -5.74
CA ILE A 176 -12.10 -2.91 -5.64
C ILE A 176 -11.91 -1.45 -5.18
N ALA A 177 -12.68 -0.53 -5.76
CA ALA A 177 -12.60 0.88 -5.41
C ALA A 177 -13.04 1.15 -3.95
N SER A 178 -14.00 0.38 -3.43
CA SER A 178 -14.45 0.48 -2.03
C SER A 178 -13.38 -0.03 -1.06
N TYR A 179 -12.74 -1.16 -1.39
CA TYR A 179 -11.64 -1.72 -0.59
C TYR A 179 -10.37 -0.85 -0.61
N ALA A 180 -10.05 -0.26 -1.76
CA ALA A 180 -8.96 0.72 -1.86
C ALA A 180 -9.18 1.91 -0.91
N ARG A 181 -10.40 2.48 -0.91
CA ARG A 181 -10.80 3.54 0.04
C ARG A 181 -10.70 3.08 1.50
N ALA A 182 -11.15 1.86 1.80
CA ALA A 182 -11.09 1.30 3.15
C ALA A 182 -9.64 1.16 3.64
N TYR A 183 -8.72 0.68 2.78
CA TYR A 183 -7.30 0.59 3.11
C TYR A 183 -6.70 1.95 3.46
N LEU A 184 -6.93 2.96 2.61
CA LEU A 184 -6.45 4.31 2.87
C LEU A 184 -7.06 4.90 4.16
N CYS A 185 -8.36 4.70 4.40
CA CYS A 185 -9.01 5.18 5.62
C CYS A 185 -8.39 4.55 6.88
N ARG A 186 -8.09 3.24 6.84
CA ARG A 186 -7.40 2.52 7.92
C ARG A 186 -6.01 3.12 8.19
N VAL A 187 -5.23 3.31 7.14
CA VAL A 187 -3.87 3.88 7.25
C VAL A 187 -3.92 5.33 7.74
N ALA A 188 -4.80 6.17 7.17
CA ALA A 188 -4.98 7.55 7.59
C ALA A 188 -5.42 7.66 9.06
N MET A 189 -6.32 6.78 9.52
CA MET A 189 -6.75 6.74 10.92
C MET A 189 -5.60 6.37 11.87
N ARG A 190 -4.71 5.47 11.47
CA ARG A 190 -3.52 5.09 12.25
C ARG A 190 -2.50 6.22 12.35
N LEU A 191 -2.28 6.95 11.26
CA LEU A 191 -1.19 7.95 11.16
C LEU A 191 -1.63 9.37 11.56
N SER A 192 -2.86 9.75 11.25
CA SER A 192 -3.41 11.08 11.54
C SER A 192 -4.88 10.95 12.00
N PRO A 193 -5.11 10.45 13.23
CA PRO A 193 -6.46 10.21 13.74
C PRO A 193 -7.29 11.48 13.95
N ALA A 194 -6.71 12.67 13.85
CA ALA A 194 -7.43 13.94 13.91
C ALA A 194 -7.83 14.47 12.53
N ASP A 195 -7.13 14.06 11.47
CA ASP A 195 -7.43 14.48 10.10
C ASP A 195 -8.56 13.61 9.52
N ARG A 196 -9.72 14.23 9.31
CA ARG A 196 -10.91 13.59 8.74
C ARG A 196 -11.05 13.80 7.24
N ALA A 197 -10.19 14.62 6.62
CA ALA A 197 -10.33 15.00 5.22
C ALA A 197 -10.24 13.81 4.26
N PRO A 198 -9.29 12.85 4.41
CA PRO A 198 -9.23 11.67 3.55
C PRO A 198 -10.47 10.79 3.70
N HIS A 199 -10.99 10.61 4.92
CA HIS A 199 -12.18 9.79 5.19
C HIS A 199 -13.43 10.41 4.58
N TRP A 200 -13.63 11.71 4.77
CA TRP A 200 -14.75 12.43 4.19
C TRP A 200 -14.71 12.37 2.66
N LYS A 201 -13.53 12.58 2.06
CA LYS A 201 -13.37 12.46 0.61
C LYS A 201 -13.69 11.06 0.11
N CYS A 202 -13.13 10.01 0.74
CA CYS A 202 -13.44 8.62 0.39
C CYS A 202 -14.94 8.33 0.47
N LEU A 203 -15.61 8.75 1.54
CA LEU A 203 -17.05 8.55 1.74
C LEU A 203 -17.88 9.31 0.71
N ASN A 204 -17.59 10.59 0.50
CA ASN A 204 -18.28 11.43 -0.48
C ASN A 204 -18.15 10.85 -1.89
N ASP A 205 -16.93 10.51 -2.30
CA ASP A 205 -16.67 9.94 -3.62
C ASP A 205 -17.37 8.58 -3.78
N TRP A 206 -17.42 7.76 -2.73
CA TRP A 206 -18.14 6.49 -2.74
C TRP A 206 -19.64 6.69 -2.89
N MET A 207 -20.25 7.63 -2.14
CA MET A 207 -21.69 7.94 -2.27
C MET A 207 -22.06 8.42 -3.67
N GLN A 208 -21.17 9.17 -4.32
CA GLN A 208 -21.38 9.68 -5.68
C GLN A 208 -21.08 8.65 -6.78
N SER A 209 -20.47 7.50 -6.44
CA SER A 209 -20.10 6.47 -7.42
C SER A 209 -21.25 5.54 -7.83
N PHE A 210 -22.40 5.58 -7.13
CA PHE A 210 -23.53 4.68 -7.39
C PHE A 210 -24.84 5.45 -7.58
N ASP A 211 -25.50 5.27 -8.73
CA ASP A 211 -26.84 5.83 -8.99
C ASP A 211 -27.92 5.23 -8.07
N THR A 212 -27.72 3.98 -7.64
CA THR A 212 -28.50 3.28 -6.61
C THR A 212 -27.57 2.54 -5.67
N GLN A 213 -27.73 2.73 -4.36
CA GLN A 213 -26.88 2.10 -3.35
C GLN A 213 -26.98 0.57 -3.40
N PRO A 214 -25.86 -0.17 -3.56
CA PRO A 214 -25.90 -1.64 -3.65
C PRO A 214 -26.36 -2.29 -2.33
N VAL A 215 -27.34 -3.18 -2.41
CA VAL A 215 -27.93 -3.87 -1.25
C VAL A 215 -26.92 -4.75 -0.48
N CYS A 216 -25.85 -5.23 -1.14
CA CYS A 216 -24.85 -6.12 -0.51
C CYS A 216 -23.80 -5.44 0.39
N ILE A 217 -23.77 -4.09 0.49
CA ILE A 217 -22.66 -3.40 1.19
C ILE A 217 -22.88 -3.27 2.71
N TRP A 218 -24.04 -3.65 3.23
CA TRP A 218 -24.31 -3.60 4.69
C TRP A 218 -23.38 -4.48 5.54
N LEU A 219 -22.77 -5.53 4.96
CA LEU A 219 -21.75 -6.33 5.64
C LEU A 219 -20.42 -5.57 5.83
N PHE A 220 -20.13 -4.57 4.98
CA PHE A 220 -18.87 -3.86 4.94
C PHE A 220 -18.69 -2.85 6.09
N LEU A 221 -19.78 -2.18 6.46
CA LEU A 221 -19.78 -1.22 7.58
C LEU A 221 -19.69 -1.93 8.94
N GLN A 222 -20.09 -3.20 9.02
CA GLN A 222 -20.05 -3.96 10.27
C GLN A 222 -18.61 -4.37 10.66
N PHE A 223 -17.72 -4.60 9.69
CA PHE A 223 -16.31 -4.95 9.93
C PHE A 223 -15.39 -3.74 10.13
N CYS A 224 -15.71 -2.56 9.59
CA CYS A 224 -14.90 -1.36 9.82
C CYS A 224 -15.15 -0.68 11.18
N CYS A 225 -16.19 -1.09 11.92
CA CYS A 225 -16.54 -0.56 13.23
C CYS A 225 -16.28 -1.55 14.39
N SER A 226 -15.52 -2.62 14.17
CA SER A 226 -15.10 -3.57 15.22
C SER A 226 -13.61 -3.49 15.49
#